data_AF-A0A957S411-F1
#
_entry.id   AF-A0A957S411-F1
#
_cell.length_a   1.000
_cell.length_b   1.000
_cell.length_c   1.000
_cell.angle_alpha   90.00
_cell.angle_beta   90.00
_cell.angle_gamma   90.00
#
_symmetry.space_group_name_H-M   'P 1'
#
loop_
_entity.id
_entity.type
_entity.pdbx_description
1 polymer ?
#
loop_
_entity_poly.entity_id
_entity_poly.type
_entity_poly.pdbx_seq_one_letter_code
_entity_poly.pdbx_strand_id
1 'polypeptide(L)'
;TNPPIDPLREEMVMSLRVLLGRRANVLEETAEATRLIELKSPILQPEQMAALRRVDQPGFSAATVDAVWPLPADDELTAEAAGAMLRAAVEKLCLEAEEAVRAGATVLIISDEKASRDTLPIPSLLAVGAVHHHLIRRGMRMHTSLIVASGEPREVHHFAALIGYGANAVYPYLVHETIDHIADEDRKLADFSPATLRKNFVKAVDKGLLKIMSKMGISTIDSYCGAQIFEALGIGQELLETAFVGTPSLLGGVGFDSVAEDVLAWHQYGYPDSDAGKGVKLVTWGLYKTRRGGELHQWSPQVVHAITELARNEDEATNRELYRKYAGLMDAMKIAPRHLLEFRRLRPPVPVEQVEPVDRILRRFSTAAMSLGALSAEAHETLAIAMNRLGGMSNSGEGGEAKDRYFTERASKIKQVASGRFGVTPEYLMSAEELQIKMAQGSKPGEGGQLPGHKVTAQIAVLRYSTPGVALISPPPHHDIYSIEDL
;
A
#
# COMPACT_ATOMS: atom_id res chain seq x y z
N THR A 1 -0.75 -17.15 -13.04
CA THR A 1 0.58 -17.67 -12.67
C THR A 1 0.51 -18.42 -11.35
N ASN A 2 -0.07 -17.82 -10.32
CA ASN A 2 -0.32 -18.43 -9.02
C ASN A 2 -1.49 -17.69 -8.34
N PRO A 3 -2.21 -18.31 -7.39
CA PRO A 3 -3.33 -17.69 -6.72
C PRO A 3 -2.91 -16.94 -5.44
N PRO A 4 -3.66 -15.90 -5.02
CA PRO A 4 -3.61 -15.41 -3.64
C PRO A 4 -4.26 -16.42 -2.66
N ILE A 5 -4.00 -16.24 -1.36
CA ILE A 5 -4.57 -17.04 -0.26
C ILE A 5 -5.68 -16.26 0.45
N ASP A 6 -6.63 -16.91 1.13
CA ASP A 6 -7.59 -16.23 2.01
C ASP A 6 -7.02 -16.03 3.44
N PRO A 7 -6.58 -14.82 3.83
CA PRO A 7 -5.94 -14.60 5.14
C PRO A 7 -6.92 -14.64 6.33
N LEU A 8 -8.22 -14.85 6.08
CA LEU A 8 -9.25 -14.95 7.12
C LEU A 8 -9.74 -16.38 7.28
N ARG A 9 -10.03 -17.06 6.16
CA ARG A 9 -10.61 -18.41 6.17
C ARG A 9 -9.55 -19.50 6.18
N GLU A 10 -8.38 -19.21 5.62
CA GLU A 10 -7.24 -20.12 5.53
C GLU A 10 -6.10 -19.66 6.44
N GLU A 11 -6.38 -18.82 7.45
CA GLU A 11 -5.39 -18.28 8.40
C GLU A 11 -4.52 -19.38 9.03
N MET A 12 -5.08 -20.59 9.22
CA MET A 12 -4.38 -21.74 9.81
C MET A 12 -3.13 -22.20 9.05
N VAL A 13 -3.00 -21.89 7.75
CA VAL A 13 -1.82 -22.24 6.95
C VAL A 13 -0.79 -21.11 6.91
N MET A 14 -1.11 -19.96 7.51
CA MET A 14 -0.24 -18.80 7.52
C MET A 14 0.49 -18.63 8.85
N SER A 15 1.64 -17.96 8.83
CA SER A 15 2.42 -17.72 10.05
C SER A 15 3.20 -16.40 10.03
N LEU A 16 3.13 -15.69 11.15
CA LEU A 16 3.96 -14.53 11.47
C LEU A 16 5.07 -14.86 12.47
N ARG A 17 5.34 -16.15 12.70
CA ARG A 17 6.42 -16.59 13.58
C ARG A 17 7.76 -16.12 13.02
N VAL A 18 8.58 -15.52 13.87
CA VAL A 18 9.93 -15.06 13.54
C VAL A 18 10.92 -15.76 14.45
N LEU A 19 12.03 -16.20 13.88
CA LEU A 19 13.14 -16.77 14.62
C LEU A 19 14.35 -15.84 14.53
N LEU A 20 14.80 -15.29 15.66
CA LEU A 20 15.95 -14.39 15.74
C LEU A 20 17.22 -15.12 16.19
N GLY A 21 18.35 -14.71 15.64
CA GLY A 21 19.70 -15.20 15.93
C GLY A 21 20.47 -15.58 14.68
N ARG A 22 21.64 -16.21 14.90
CA ARG A 22 22.49 -16.75 13.85
C ARG A 22 21.85 -18.00 13.23
N ARG A 23 21.83 -18.08 11.90
CA ARG A 23 21.42 -19.30 11.18
C ARG A 23 22.56 -20.32 11.19
N ALA A 24 22.24 -21.55 11.58
CA ALA A 24 23.15 -22.67 11.49
C ALA A 24 23.29 -23.17 10.04
N ASN A 25 24.27 -24.06 9.81
CA ASN A 25 24.46 -24.70 8.52
C ASN A 25 23.25 -25.59 8.21
N VAL A 26 22.60 -25.35 7.05
CA VAL A 26 21.42 -26.12 6.61
C VAL A 26 21.78 -27.56 6.22
N LEU A 27 23.06 -27.84 5.95
CA LEU A 27 23.55 -29.17 5.56
C LEU A 27 23.90 -30.07 6.75
N GLU A 28 23.85 -29.54 7.98
CA GLU A 28 24.23 -30.27 9.19
C GLU A 28 23.09 -30.25 10.21
N GLU A 29 22.83 -31.40 10.83
CA GLU A 29 21.85 -31.53 11.91
C GLU A 29 22.55 -31.36 13.26
N THR A 30 22.44 -30.17 13.85
CA THR A 30 23.08 -29.83 15.14
C THR A 30 22.08 -29.20 16.11
N ALA A 31 22.28 -29.41 17.41
CA ALA A 31 21.43 -28.81 18.45
C ALA A 31 21.56 -27.27 18.49
N GLU A 32 22.68 -26.74 18.00
CA GLU A 32 22.91 -25.30 17.84
C GLU A 32 21.91 -24.67 16.87
N ALA A 33 21.40 -25.42 15.88
CA ALA A 33 20.43 -24.92 14.90
C ALA A 33 19.09 -24.50 15.53
N THR A 34 18.75 -25.06 16.70
CA THR A 34 17.52 -24.70 17.42
C THR A 34 17.71 -23.56 18.43
N ARG A 35 18.94 -23.05 18.59
CA ARG A 35 19.24 -21.93 19.50
C ARG A 35 18.86 -20.61 18.86
N LEU A 36 17.55 -20.34 18.81
CA LEU A 36 16.95 -19.14 18.25
C LEU A 36 15.94 -18.55 19.23
N ILE A 37 15.77 -17.23 19.21
CA ILE A 37 14.71 -16.56 19.97
C ILE A 37 13.45 -16.55 19.10
N GLU A 38 12.40 -17.20 19.57
CA GLU A 38 11.12 -17.22 18.86
C GLU A 38 10.22 -16.04 19.26
N LEU A 39 9.72 -15.33 18.25
CA LEU A 39 8.67 -14.33 18.37
C LEU A 39 7.41 -14.82 17.64
N LYS A 40 6.24 -14.54 18.21
CA LYS A 40 4.94 -14.88 17.60
C LYS A 40 4.50 -13.88 16.53
N SER A 41 5.06 -12.67 16.56
CA SER A 41 4.80 -11.58 15.64
C SER A 41 6.12 -10.85 15.38
N PRO A 42 6.33 -10.30 14.17
CA PRO A 42 7.46 -9.42 13.90
C PRO A 42 7.34 -8.06 14.59
N ILE A 43 6.19 -7.71 15.18
CA ILE A 43 5.98 -6.42 15.82
C ILE A 43 6.26 -6.52 17.31
N LEU A 44 7.28 -5.80 17.77
CA LEU A 44 7.74 -5.85 19.15
C LEU A 44 6.94 -4.89 20.04
N GLN A 45 6.58 -5.39 21.22
CA GLN A 45 6.12 -4.57 22.34
C GLN A 45 7.32 -4.03 23.16
N PRO A 46 7.13 -2.96 23.95
CA PRO A 46 8.20 -2.35 24.74
C PRO A 46 8.96 -3.34 25.62
N GLU A 47 8.25 -4.27 26.27
CA GLU A 47 8.86 -5.24 27.18
C GLU A 47 9.73 -6.26 26.42
N GLN A 48 9.31 -6.63 25.20
CA GLN A 48 10.07 -7.52 24.33
C GLN A 48 11.35 -6.85 23.83
N MET A 49 11.25 -5.58 23.42
CA MET A 49 12.42 -4.80 23.00
C MET A 49 13.43 -4.63 24.15
N ALA A 50 12.95 -4.30 25.35
CA ALA A 50 13.78 -4.19 26.54
C ALA A 50 14.51 -5.51 26.89
N ALA A 51 13.83 -6.65 26.73
CA ALA A 51 14.42 -7.97 26.93
C ALA A 51 15.49 -8.27 25.88
N LEU A 52 15.23 -7.96 24.60
CA LEU A 52 16.19 -8.18 23.50
C LEU A 52 17.45 -7.34 23.65
N ARG A 53 17.35 -6.07 24.08
CA ARG A 53 18.52 -5.21 24.36
C ARG A 53 19.42 -5.74 25.46
N ARG A 54 18.86 -6.51 26.40
CA ARG A 54 19.57 -7.05 27.57
C ARG A 54 19.85 -8.54 27.43
N VAL A 55 19.70 -9.11 26.23
CA VAL A 55 19.90 -10.54 26.03
C VAL A 55 21.38 -10.86 26.25
N ASP A 56 21.64 -11.61 27.32
CA ASP A 56 22.96 -12.09 27.72
C ASP A 56 22.85 -13.57 28.05
N GLN A 57 22.56 -14.35 26.99
CA GLN A 57 22.53 -15.81 27.06
C GLN A 57 23.59 -16.39 26.14
N PRO A 58 24.16 -17.58 26.43
CA PRO A 58 25.19 -18.18 25.59
C PRO A 58 24.75 -18.30 24.12
N GLY A 59 25.49 -17.62 23.23
CA GLY A 59 25.20 -17.59 21.80
C GLY A 59 24.26 -16.47 21.35
N PHE A 60 23.81 -15.61 22.27
CA PHE A 60 23.05 -14.40 21.96
C PHE A 60 23.76 -13.15 22.46
N SER A 61 23.97 -12.21 21.55
CA SER A 61 24.45 -10.87 21.87
C SER A 61 23.69 -9.86 21.03
N ALA A 62 23.28 -8.76 21.65
CA ALA A 62 22.62 -7.64 20.99
C ALA A 62 23.56 -6.45 20.85
N ALA A 63 23.56 -5.82 19.69
CA ALA A 63 24.22 -4.53 19.46
C ALA A 63 23.22 -3.54 18.86
N THR A 64 23.37 -2.26 19.17
CA THR A 64 22.57 -1.18 18.59
C THR A 64 23.47 -0.28 17.76
N VAL A 65 23.06 0.01 16.53
CA VAL A 65 23.69 0.99 15.63
C VAL A 65 22.69 2.11 15.37
N ASP A 66 23.18 3.35 15.39
CA ASP A 66 22.31 4.53 15.33
C ASP A 66 22.10 4.95 13.87
N ALA A 67 20.86 4.84 13.40
CA ALA A 67 20.44 5.24 12.06
C ALA A 67 20.11 6.74 12.03
N VAL A 68 21.12 7.57 12.30
CA VAL A 68 20.98 9.02 12.41
C VAL A 68 22.17 9.75 11.79
N TRP A 69 21.99 11.02 11.45
CA TRP A 69 23.02 11.87 10.85
C TRP A 69 22.93 13.31 11.39
N PRO A 70 24.05 14.05 11.47
CA PRO A 70 24.08 15.37 12.11
C PRO A 70 23.31 16.41 11.30
N LEU A 71 22.69 17.37 11.99
CA LEU A 71 22.12 18.55 11.36
C LEU A 71 23.24 19.34 10.66
N PRO A 72 23.13 19.61 9.35
CA PRO A 72 24.11 20.41 8.65
C PRO A 72 24.21 21.82 9.25
N ALA A 73 25.44 22.32 9.39
CA ALA A 73 25.69 23.66 9.90
C ALA A 73 25.83 24.64 8.73
N ASP A 74 24.73 25.17 8.19
CA ASP A 74 24.70 26.45 7.44
C ASP A 74 23.30 26.79 6.89
N ASP A 75 23.06 28.09 6.66
CA ASP A 75 21.85 28.61 5.99
C ASP A 75 21.93 28.51 4.44
N GLU A 76 23.06 28.05 3.89
CA GLU A 76 23.33 27.92 2.43
C GLU A 76 23.63 26.47 1.98
N LEU A 77 23.16 25.46 2.72
CA LEU A 77 23.37 24.07 2.31
C LEU A 77 22.57 23.72 1.05
N THR A 78 23.26 23.28 -0.01
CA THR A 78 22.59 22.78 -1.22
C THR A 78 22.01 21.37 -1.01
N ALA A 79 21.00 21.03 -1.80
CA ALA A 79 20.39 19.69 -1.82
C ALA A 79 21.42 18.57 -1.97
N GLU A 80 22.42 18.79 -2.83
CA GLU A 80 23.47 17.83 -3.12
C GLU A 80 24.40 17.63 -1.92
N ALA A 81 24.71 18.70 -1.18
CA ALA A 81 25.52 18.60 0.03
C ALA A 81 24.78 17.84 1.13
N ALA A 82 23.48 18.11 1.33
CA ALA A 82 22.62 17.36 2.24
C ALA A 82 22.56 15.87 1.87
N GLY A 83 22.34 15.58 0.58
CA GLY A 83 22.29 14.23 0.05
C GLY A 83 23.61 13.48 0.26
N ALA A 84 24.76 14.13 0.04
CA ALA A 84 26.07 13.54 0.30
C ALA A 84 26.27 13.20 1.79
N MET A 85 25.80 14.05 2.70
CA MET A 85 25.86 13.78 4.15
C MET A 85 24.98 12.59 4.54
N LEU A 86 23.74 12.52 4.03
CA LEU A 86 22.85 11.37 4.25
C LEU A 86 23.47 10.08 3.72
N ARG A 87 24.02 10.12 2.50
CA ARG A 87 24.70 8.97 1.90
C ARG A 87 25.89 8.50 2.75
N ALA A 88 26.75 9.41 3.18
CA ALA A 88 27.88 9.10 4.05
C ALA A 88 27.43 8.48 5.39
N ALA A 89 26.31 8.95 5.95
CA ALA A 89 25.73 8.37 7.15
C ALA A 89 25.21 6.94 6.94
N VAL A 90 24.57 6.66 5.79
CA VAL A 90 24.16 5.30 5.42
C VAL A 90 25.37 4.38 5.23
N GLU A 91 26.43 4.85 4.58
CA GLU A 91 27.67 4.09 4.41
C GLU A 91 28.33 3.79 5.77
N LYS A 92 28.38 4.79 6.67
CA LYS A 92 28.86 4.63 8.04
C LYS A 92 28.03 3.61 8.82
N LEU A 93 26.70 3.69 8.75
CA LEU A 93 25.79 2.73 9.39
C LEU A 93 26.06 1.29 8.93
N CYS A 94 26.33 1.09 7.63
CA CYS A 94 26.67 -0.22 7.09
C CYS A 94 27.98 -0.77 7.66
N LEU A 95 28.99 0.09 7.85
CA LEU A 95 30.28 -0.30 8.44
C LEU A 95 30.13 -0.64 9.93
N GLU A 96 29.44 0.19 10.71
CA GLU A 96 29.18 -0.07 12.14
C GLU A 96 28.38 -1.36 12.33
N ALA A 97 27.40 -1.63 11.46
CA ALA A 97 26.67 -2.89 11.45
C ALA A 97 27.59 -4.08 11.14
N GLU A 98 28.50 -3.97 10.17
CA GLU A 98 29.49 -5.00 9.88
C GLU A 98 30.41 -5.27 11.08
N GLU A 99 30.92 -4.21 11.72
CA GLU A 99 31.78 -4.32 12.90
C GLU A 99 31.07 -4.99 14.07
N ALA A 100 29.82 -4.60 14.35
CA ALA A 100 29.01 -5.21 15.40
C ALA A 100 28.80 -6.71 15.16
N VAL A 101 28.51 -7.11 13.92
CA VAL A 101 28.33 -8.53 13.56
C VAL A 101 29.66 -9.29 13.66
N ARG A 102 30.79 -8.69 13.26
CA ARG A 102 32.12 -9.28 13.45
C ARG A 102 32.49 -9.46 14.92
N ALA A 103 32.05 -8.54 15.78
CA ALA A 103 32.19 -8.62 17.22
C ALA A 103 31.26 -9.68 17.87
N GLY A 104 30.40 -10.35 17.08
CA GLY A 104 29.57 -11.45 17.53
C GLY A 104 28.11 -11.09 17.82
N ALA A 105 27.63 -9.91 17.41
CA ALA A 105 26.23 -9.53 17.59
C ALA A 105 25.30 -10.39 16.73
N THR A 106 24.55 -11.29 17.37
CA THR A 106 23.55 -12.16 16.74
C THR A 106 22.19 -11.49 16.56
N VAL A 107 21.98 -10.37 17.25
CA VAL A 107 20.82 -9.49 17.09
C VAL A 107 21.36 -8.07 16.91
N LEU A 108 21.06 -7.46 15.77
CA LEU A 108 21.49 -6.10 15.45
C LEU A 108 20.26 -5.20 15.41
N ILE A 109 20.26 -4.17 16.23
CA ILE A 109 19.19 -3.18 16.33
C ILE A 109 19.62 -1.94 15.56
N ILE A 110 18.88 -1.59 14.52
CA ILE A 110 19.03 -0.36 13.74
C ILE A 110 18.04 0.64 14.31
N SER A 111 18.53 1.72 14.93
CA SER A 111 17.70 2.58 15.79
C SER A 111 17.77 4.04 15.40
N ASP A 112 16.62 4.70 15.23
CA ASP A 112 16.53 6.15 15.03
C ASP A 112 16.19 6.93 16.32
N GLU A 113 16.11 6.26 17.47
CA GLU A 113 15.78 6.85 18.79
C GLU A 113 16.67 8.03 19.22
N LYS A 114 17.87 8.18 18.63
CA LYS A 114 18.77 9.32 18.89
C LYS A 114 18.45 10.56 18.04
N ALA A 115 17.41 10.52 17.21
CA ALA A 115 16.92 11.69 16.51
C ALA A 115 16.57 12.80 17.52
N SER A 116 17.01 14.01 17.24
CA SER A 116 16.92 15.15 18.15
C SER A 116 16.89 16.46 17.38
N ARG A 117 16.91 17.59 18.10
CA ARG A 117 17.05 18.92 17.50
C ARG A 117 18.31 19.06 16.64
N ASP A 118 19.38 18.34 16.98
CA ASP A 118 20.68 18.47 16.30
C ASP A 118 21.04 17.22 15.47
N THR A 119 20.13 16.24 15.39
CA THR A 119 20.40 14.95 14.74
C THR A 119 19.16 14.45 14.01
N LEU A 120 19.29 14.22 12.71
CA LEU A 120 18.20 13.75 11.86
C LEU A 120 18.18 12.22 11.78
N PRO A 121 16.99 11.60 11.68
CA PRO A 121 16.90 10.17 11.40
C PRO A 121 17.29 9.87 9.94
N ILE A 122 17.93 8.73 9.71
CA ILE A 122 17.98 8.09 8.39
C ILE A 122 16.63 7.40 8.19
N PRO A 123 15.91 7.58 7.06
CA PRO A 123 14.65 6.89 6.81
C PRO A 123 14.78 5.38 7.05
N SER A 124 13.86 4.84 7.86
CA SER A 124 14.01 3.50 8.44
C SER A 124 14.12 2.39 7.38
N LEU A 125 13.38 2.56 6.28
CA LEU A 125 13.41 1.65 5.13
C LEU A 125 14.76 1.69 4.38
N LEU A 126 15.32 2.89 4.19
CA LEU A 126 16.64 3.08 3.58
C LEU A 126 17.73 2.47 4.48
N ALA A 127 17.67 2.72 5.79
CA ALA A 127 18.62 2.20 6.77
C ALA A 127 18.66 0.67 6.79
N VAL A 128 17.50 0.01 6.94
CA VAL A 128 17.47 -1.47 6.99
C VAL A 128 17.83 -2.10 5.66
N GLY A 129 17.37 -1.54 4.54
CA GLY A 129 17.69 -2.06 3.20
C GLY A 129 19.20 -1.99 2.92
N ALA A 130 19.84 -0.85 3.23
CA ALA A 130 21.27 -0.67 3.05
C ALA A 130 22.08 -1.67 3.89
N VAL A 131 21.78 -1.79 5.19
CA VAL A 131 22.45 -2.74 6.09
C VAL A 131 22.20 -4.18 5.63
N HIS A 132 20.97 -4.52 5.26
CA HIS A 132 20.61 -5.85 4.77
C HIS A 132 21.46 -6.28 3.57
N HIS A 133 21.47 -5.46 2.51
CA HIS A 133 22.25 -5.78 1.31
C HIS A 133 23.76 -5.69 1.54
N HIS A 134 24.23 -4.78 2.39
CA HIS A 134 25.64 -4.73 2.78
C HIS A 134 26.08 -6.04 3.44
N LEU A 135 25.35 -6.50 4.46
CA LEU A 135 25.67 -7.76 5.14
C LEU A 135 25.56 -8.98 4.21
N ILE A 136 24.68 -8.96 3.21
CA ILE A 136 24.64 -10.00 2.16
C ILE A 136 25.94 -9.99 1.35
N ARG A 137 26.36 -8.82 0.83
CA ARG A 137 27.59 -8.67 0.04
C ARG A 137 28.84 -9.11 0.81
N ARG A 138 28.83 -8.96 2.13
CA ARG A 138 29.92 -9.37 3.03
C ARG A 138 29.82 -10.82 3.51
N GLY A 139 28.77 -11.55 3.14
CA GLY A 139 28.55 -12.94 3.56
C GLY A 139 28.19 -13.09 5.05
N MET A 140 27.66 -12.04 5.68
CA MET A 140 27.39 -11.99 7.12
C MET A 140 25.91 -11.89 7.48
N ARG A 141 25.00 -11.75 6.50
CA ARG A 141 23.56 -11.60 6.77
C ARG A 141 22.97 -12.75 7.58
N MET A 142 23.50 -13.97 7.44
CA MET A 142 23.05 -15.15 8.19
C MET A 142 23.59 -15.21 9.63
N HIS A 143 24.53 -14.34 10.01
CA HIS A 143 25.12 -14.33 11.34
C HIS A 143 24.32 -13.50 12.36
N THR A 144 23.38 -12.69 11.89
CA THR A 144 22.61 -11.80 12.75
C THR A 144 21.16 -11.67 12.28
N SER A 145 20.27 -11.29 13.18
CA SER A 145 18.92 -10.84 12.85
C SER A 145 18.83 -9.33 12.96
N LEU A 146 18.10 -8.70 12.04
CA LEU A 146 17.95 -7.25 12.00
C LEU A 146 16.64 -6.84 12.67
N ILE A 147 16.72 -5.93 13.64
CA ILE A 147 15.55 -5.31 14.29
C ILE A 147 15.58 -3.83 13.97
N VAL A 148 14.45 -3.28 13.52
CA VAL A 148 14.30 -1.84 13.28
C VAL A 148 13.58 -1.21 14.47
N ALA A 149 14.23 -0.35 15.23
CA ALA A 149 13.61 0.48 16.26
C ALA A 149 13.40 1.88 15.66
N SER A 150 12.15 2.21 15.31
CA SER A 150 11.87 3.44 14.56
C SER A 150 10.59 4.15 14.98
N GLY A 151 10.63 5.48 14.94
CA GLY A 151 9.47 6.34 15.14
C GLY A 151 8.60 6.53 13.88
N GLU A 152 9.10 6.16 12.71
CA GLU A 152 8.45 6.34 11.41
C GLU A 152 7.30 5.35 11.09
N PRO A 153 7.44 4.01 11.31
CA PRO A 153 6.44 3.04 10.89
C PRO A 153 5.18 3.10 11.76
N ARG A 154 4.02 3.12 11.09
CA ARG A 154 2.70 3.33 11.73
C ARG A 154 1.55 2.67 10.97
N GLU A 155 1.69 2.52 9.67
CA GLU A 155 0.73 1.79 8.83
C GLU A 155 1.25 0.41 8.46
N VAL A 156 0.33 -0.52 8.19
CA VAL A 156 0.65 -1.92 7.82
C VAL A 156 1.68 -1.99 6.69
N HIS A 157 1.58 -1.10 5.69
CA HIS A 157 2.50 -1.07 4.56
C HIS A 157 3.94 -0.77 4.99
N HIS A 158 4.16 0.10 5.98
CA HIS A 158 5.51 0.42 6.46
C HIS A 158 6.18 -0.81 7.07
N PHE A 159 5.44 -1.56 7.90
CA PHE A 159 5.94 -2.82 8.48
C PHE A 159 6.22 -3.87 7.41
N ALA A 160 5.32 -4.01 6.43
CA ALA A 160 5.53 -4.94 5.31
C ALA A 160 6.75 -4.57 4.46
N ALA A 161 7.00 -3.27 4.24
CA ALA A 161 8.18 -2.81 3.50
C ALA A 161 9.45 -3.11 4.31
N LEU A 162 9.53 -2.71 5.58
CA LEU A 162 10.68 -2.97 6.44
C LEU A 162 11.05 -4.47 6.48
N ILE A 163 10.06 -5.34 6.63
CA ILE A 163 10.28 -6.80 6.64
C ILE A 163 10.68 -7.29 5.24
N GLY A 164 9.99 -6.84 4.20
CA GLY A 164 10.28 -7.22 2.81
C GLY A 164 11.67 -6.82 2.33
N TYR A 165 12.28 -5.80 2.95
CA TYR A 165 13.66 -5.36 2.73
C TYR A 165 14.64 -5.79 3.82
N GLY A 166 14.24 -6.73 4.69
CA GLY A 166 15.16 -7.53 5.47
C GLY A 166 15.13 -7.37 6.98
N ALA A 167 14.22 -6.56 7.54
CA ALA A 167 13.95 -6.56 8.98
C ALA A 167 13.34 -7.90 9.41
N ASN A 168 13.91 -8.52 10.43
CA ASN A 168 13.28 -9.68 11.07
C ASN A 168 12.16 -9.27 12.02
N ALA A 169 12.32 -8.13 12.71
CA ALA A 169 11.30 -7.57 13.58
C ALA A 169 11.36 -6.04 13.59
N VAL A 170 10.27 -5.39 13.98
CA VAL A 170 10.13 -3.94 14.04
C VAL A 170 9.59 -3.53 15.41
N TYR A 171 10.25 -2.58 16.07
CA TYR A 171 9.81 -1.92 17.28
C TYR A 171 9.38 -0.48 16.97
N PRO A 172 8.06 -0.23 16.80
CA PRO A 172 7.55 1.11 16.49
C PRO A 172 7.37 1.92 17.78
N TYR A 173 8.46 2.41 18.37
CA TYR A 173 8.41 3.03 19.71
C TYR A 173 7.44 4.22 19.77
N LEU A 174 7.44 5.09 18.76
CA LEU A 174 6.60 6.29 18.76
C LEU A 174 5.11 5.95 18.65
N VAL A 175 4.76 4.84 18.00
CA VAL A 175 3.37 4.37 17.97
C VAL A 175 2.92 3.92 19.36
N HIS A 176 3.77 3.17 20.08
CA HIS A 176 3.45 2.75 21.44
C HIS A 176 3.31 3.95 22.38
N GLU A 177 4.20 4.93 22.29
CA GLU A 177 4.10 6.18 23.05
C GLU A 177 2.84 6.98 22.68
N THR A 178 2.49 7.04 21.39
CA THR A 178 1.27 7.71 20.93
C THR A 178 0.02 7.01 21.44
N ILE A 179 -0.01 5.66 21.45
CA ILE A 179 -1.12 4.88 22.02
C ILE A 179 -1.28 5.18 23.50
N ASP A 180 -0.18 5.23 24.25
CA ASP A 180 -0.21 5.50 25.68
C ASP A 180 -0.71 6.92 25.96
N HIS A 181 -0.26 7.91 25.19
CA HIS A 181 -0.75 9.28 25.28
C HIS A 181 -2.25 9.40 24.94
N ILE A 182 -2.72 8.75 23.87
CA ILE A 182 -4.14 8.76 23.49
C ILE A 182 -4.99 8.04 24.55
N ALA A 183 -4.49 6.97 25.15
CA ALA A 183 -5.18 6.24 26.22
C ALA A 183 -5.41 7.13 27.45
N ASP A 184 -4.45 7.99 27.78
CA ASP A 184 -4.54 8.91 28.91
C ASP A 184 -5.51 10.08 28.63
N GLU A 185 -5.63 10.54 27.38
CA GLU A 185 -6.46 11.69 27.01
C GLU A 185 -7.92 11.34 26.61
N ASP A 186 -8.13 10.23 25.88
CA ASP A 186 -9.45 9.90 25.32
C ASP A 186 -10.31 9.11 26.30
N ARG A 187 -11.31 9.79 26.87
CA ARG A 187 -12.31 9.19 27.77
C ARG A 187 -13.05 7.99 27.18
N LYS A 188 -13.14 7.86 25.85
CA LYS A 188 -13.77 6.69 25.20
C LYS A 188 -12.94 5.42 25.31
N LEU A 189 -11.66 5.55 25.63
CA LEU A 189 -10.73 4.43 25.79
C LEU A 189 -10.47 4.08 27.26
N ALA A 190 -11.13 4.76 28.21
CA ALA A 190 -10.92 4.57 29.65
C ALA A 190 -11.17 3.13 30.13
N ASP A 191 -12.00 2.36 29.42
CA ASP A 191 -12.28 0.95 29.73
C ASP A 191 -11.14 0.00 29.29
N PHE A 192 -10.16 0.47 28.51
CA PHE A 192 -9.04 -0.32 28.02
C PHE A 192 -7.73 0.05 28.71
N SER A 193 -6.97 -0.94 29.16
CA SER A 193 -5.61 -0.69 29.63
C SER A 193 -4.67 -0.35 28.46
N PRO A 194 -3.63 0.47 28.64
CA PRO A 194 -2.64 0.77 27.60
C PRO A 194 -2.03 -0.49 26.97
N ALA A 195 -1.74 -1.51 27.79
CA ALA A 195 -1.27 -2.81 27.31
C ALA A 195 -2.27 -3.52 26.38
N THR A 196 -3.58 -3.37 26.62
CA THR A 196 -4.62 -3.92 25.73
C THR A 196 -4.67 -3.15 24.42
N LEU A 197 -4.54 -1.82 24.45
CA LEU A 197 -4.51 -0.99 23.25
C LEU A 197 -3.30 -1.29 22.37
N ARG A 198 -2.10 -1.41 22.96
CA ARG A 198 -0.88 -1.85 22.24
C ARG A 198 -1.06 -3.23 21.62
N LYS A 199 -1.65 -4.19 22.34
CA LYS A 199 -1.97 -5.52 21.78
C LYS A 199 -2.98 -5.47 20.63
N ASN A 200 -3.98 -4.60 20.71
CA ASN A 200 -4.94 -4.40 19.62
C ASN A 200 -4.28 -3.82 18.38
N PHE A 201 -3.35 -2.88 18.54
CA PHE A 201 -2.54 -2.35 17.45
C PHE A 201 -1.70 -3.46 16.80
N VAL A 202 -0.92 -4.21 17.59
CA VAL A 202 -0.11 -5.35 17.10
C VAL A 202 -0.98 -6.35 16.33
N LYS A 203 -2.13 -6.74 16.89
CA LYS A 203 -3.08 -7.65 16.24
C LYS A 203 -3.62 -7.09 14.91
N ALA A 204 -3.86 -5.79 14.82
CA ALA A 204 -4.31 -5.16 13.58
C ALA A 204 -3.20 -5.17 12.51
N VAL A 205 -1.96 -4.88 12.91
CA VAL A 205 -0.79 -4.96 12.03
C VAL A 205 -0.56 -6.40 11.57
N ASP A 206 -0.60 -7.38 12.48
CA ASP A 206 -0.46 -8.81 12.17
C ASP A 206 -1.47 -9.25 11.11
N LYS A 207 -2.76 -8.96 11.30
CA LYS A 207 -3.80 -9.24 10.29
C LYS A 207 -3.53 -8.54 8.97
N GLY A 208 -3.00 -7.32 9.02
CA GLY A 208 -2.58 -6.57 7.85
C GLY A 208 -1.39 -7.20 7.11
N LEU A 209 -0.41 -7.75 7.83
CA LEU A 209 0.75 -8.44 7.26
C LEU A 209 0.33 -9.74 6.57
N LEU A 210 -0.46 -10.57 7.27
CA LEU A 210 -1.07 -11.77 6.67
C LEU A 210 -1.81 -11.41 5.38
N LYS A 211 -2.59 -10.34 5.43
CA LYS A 211 -3.30 -9.84 4.27
C LYS A 211 -2.37 -9.42 3.12
N ILE A 212 -1.29 -8.68 3.36
CA ILE A 212 -0.33 -8.31 2.31
C ILE A 212 0.35 -9.53 1.72
N MET A 213 0.85 -10.45 2.54
CA MET A 213 1.51 -11.68 2.09
C MET A 213 0.59 -12.54 1.23
N SER A 214 -0.68 -12.65 1.65
CA SER A 214 -1.69 -13.44 0.94
C SER A 214 -1.95 -12.96 -0.48
N LYS A 215 -1.71 -11.68 -0.79
CA LYS A 215 -1.90 -11.10 -2.14
C LYS A 215 -1.05 -11.79 -3.20
N MET A 216 0.09 -12.37 -2.79
CA MET A 216 1.00 -13.10 -3.67
C MET A 216 1.07 -14.60 -3.36
N GLY A 217 0.14 -15.10 -2.53
CA GLY A 217 0.10 -16.50 -2.13
C GLY A 217 1.21 -16.90 -1.15
N ILE A 218 1.79 -15.96 -0.42
CA ILE A 218 2.86 -16.23 0.55
C ILE A 218 2.23 -16.55 1.91
N SER A 219 2.59 -17.71 2.48
CA SER A 219 2.02 -18.19 3.75
C SER A 219 2.83 -17.80 4.98
N THR A 220 4.16 -17.71 4.88
CA THR A 220 5.05 -17.52 6.05
C THR A 220 5.83 -16.21 5.95
N ILE A 221 5.93 -15.49 7.07
CA ILE A 221 6.69 -14.23 7.14
C ILE A 221 8.19 -14.47 6.89
N ASP A 222 8.70 -15.65 7.25
CA ASP A 222 10.08 -16.05 6.98
C ASP A 222 10.41 -16.03 5.47
N SER A 223 9.48 -16.47 4.61
CA SER A 223 9.63 -16.44 3.16
C SER A 223 9.38 -15.05 2.56
N TYR A 224 8.62 -14.19 3.27
CA TYR A 224 8.37 -12.82 2.84
C TYR A 224 9.54 -11.88 3.20
N CYS A 225 10.24 -12.16 4.29
CA CYS A 225 11.38 -11.37 4.77
C CYS A 225 12.51 -11.35 3.74
N GLY A 226 12.89 -10.15 3.29
CA GLY A 226 13.91 -9.96 2.24
C GLY A 226 13.47 -10.35 0.83
N ALA A 227 12.22 -10.76 0.61
CA ALA A 227 11.75 -11.20 -0.72
C ALA A 227 11.44 -10.05 -1.69
N GLN A 228 11.39 -8.80 -1.20
CA GLN A 228 11.15 -7.59 -2.01
C GLN A 228 9.92 -7.68 -2.92
N ILE A 229 8.76 -8.06 -2.35
CA ILE A 229 7.46 -8.11 -3.06
C ILE A 229 6.89 -6.70 -3.26
N PHE A 230 7.68 -5.85 -3.94
CA PHE A 230 7.42 -4.44 -4.16
C PHE A 230 7.90 -4.03 -5.55
N GLU A 231 7.29 -2.98 -6.07
CA GLU A 231 7.75 -2.25 -7.25
C GLU A 231 8.02 -0.81 -6.81
N ALA A 232 9.16 -0.25 -7.22
CA ALA A 232 9.50 1.13 -6.93
C ALA A 232 9.00 2.05 -8.07
N LEU A 233 8.32 3.13 -7.69
CA LEU A 233 7.91 4.18 -8.62
C LEU A 233 8.50 5.50 -8.11
N GLY A 234 9.29 6.18 -8.94
CA GLY A 234 9.90 7.45 -8.55
C GLY A 234 11.18 7.32 -7.73
N ILE A 235 11.81 6.14 -7.65
CA ILE A 235 13.08 5.92 -6.93
C ILE A 235 14.23 5.80 -7.93
N GLY A 236 15.26 6.62 -7.73
CA GLY A 236 16.45 6.68 -8.55
C GLY A 236 17.42 5.51 -8.34
N GLN A 237 18.30 5.31 -9.32
CA GLN A 237 19.20 4.16 -9.38
C GLN A 237 20.14 4.07 -8.17
N GLU A 238 20.64 5.19 -7.66
CA GLU A 238 21.56 5.20 -6.52
C GLU A 238 20.94 4.65 -5.23
N LEU A 239 19.65 4.92 -4.97
CA LEU A 239 18.94 4.37 -3.83
C LEU A 239 18.66 2.88 -4.02
N LEU A 240 18.33 2.46 -5.25
CA LEU A 240 18.12 1.05 -5.60
C LEU A 240 19.39 0.23 -5.35
N GLU A 241 20.54 0.70 -5.83
CA GLU A 241 21.82 0.01 -5.69
C GLU A 241 22.31 -0.03 -4.24
N THR A 242 21.96 0.99 -3.45
CA THR A 242 22.34 1.08 -2.04
C THR A 242 21.49 0.16 -1.18
N ALA A 243 20.16 0.25 -1.29
CA ALA A 243 19.23 -0.30 -0.29
C ALA A 243 18.10 -1.19 -0.83
N PHE A 244 17.85 -1.22 -2.14
CA PHE A 244 16.70 -1.93 -2.72
C PHE A 244 17.12 -2.77 -3.94
N VAL A 245 18.24 -3.49 -3.82
CA VAL A 245 18.91 -4.13 -4.95
C VAL A 245 18.00 -5.19 -5.57
N GLY A 246 17.73 -5.08 -6.87
CA GLY A 246 16.86 -6.01 -7.61
C GLY A 246 15.38 -5.64 -7.64
N THR A 247 14.97 -4.58 -6.94
CA THR A 247 13.60 -4.05 -7.05
C THR A 247 13.41 -3.36 -8.41
N PRO A 248 12.34 -3.68 -9.18
CA PRO A 248 12.04 -2.99 -10.43
C PRO A 248 11.71 -1.50 -10.20
N SER A 249 12.28 -0.61 -11.02
CA SER A 249 11.95 0.82 -11.08
C SER A 249 11.98 1.31 -12.52
N LEU A 250 10.81 1.38 -13.16
CA LEU A 250 10.72 1.69 -14.60
C LEU A 250 10.90 3.17 -14.94
N LEU A 251 10.53 4.07 -14.03
CA LEU A 251 10.53 5.51 -14.29
C LEU A 251 11.84 6.20 -13.82
N GLY A 252 12.63 5.53 -12.97
CA GLY A 252 13.65 6.20 -12.17
C GLY A 252 13.03 7.23 -11.22
N GLY A 253 13.84 8.11 -10.64
CA GLY A 253 13.36 9.22 -9.83
C GLY A 253 14.37 9.70 -8.81
N VAL A 254 13.91 9.92 -7.58
CA VAL A 254 14.62 10.66 -6.54
C VAL A 254 15.90 9.98 -6.06
N GLY A 255 16.86 10.81 -5.66
CA GLY A 255 18.12 10.41 -5.07
C GLY A 255 18.22 10.72 -3.58
N PHE A 256 19.44 10.61 -3.05
CA PHE A 256 19.77 11.01 -1.68
C PHE A 256 19.55 12.50 -1.43
N ASP A 257 19.72 13.34 -2.45
CA ASP A 257 19.46 14.78 -2.41
C ASP A 257 18.00 15.09 -2.03
N SER A 258 17.03 14.57 -2.80
CA SER A 258 15.60 14.82 -2.53
C SER A 258 15.16 14.17 -1.22
N VAL A 259 15.70 12.99 -0.87
CA VAL A 259 15.39 12.34 0.41
C VAL A 259 15.92 13.17 1.58
N ALA A 260 17.13 13.72 1.45
CA ALA A 260 17.70 14.58 2.50
C ALA A 260 16.89 15.88 2.65
N GLU A 261 16.46 16.49 1.55
CA GLU A 261 15.56 17.65 1.57
C GLU A 261 14.24 17.36 2.30
N ASP A 262 13.60 16.23 2.00
CA ASP A 262 12.36 15.81 2.68
C ASP A 262 12.59 15.63 4.19
N VAL A 263 13.68 14.96 4.58
CA VAL A 263 14.03 14.74 5.98
C VAL A 263 14.30 16.06 6.71
N LEU A 264 15.00 17.01 6.07
CA LEU A 264 15.24 18.35 6.60
C LEU A 264 13.93 19.15 6.75
N ALA A 265 13.02 19.07 5.78
CA ALA A 265 11.73 19.75 5.84
C ALA A 265 10.86 19.22 7.00
N TRP A 266 10.83 17.91 7.22
CA TRP A 266 10.15 17.31 8.37
C TRP A 266 10.81 17.67 9.70
N HIS A 267 12.15 17.74 9.73
CA HIS A 267 12.90 18.13 10.91
C HIS A 267 12.62 19.59 11.30
N GLN A 268 12.68 20.53 10.35
CA GLN A 268 12.33 21.94 10.58
C GLN A 268 10.89 22.09 11.08
N TYR A 269 9.97 21.28 10.56
CA TYR A 269 8.59 21.28 11.03
C TYR A 269 8.43 20.75 12.47
N GLY A 270 9.21 19.73 12.84
CA GLY A 270 9.24 19.16 14.20
C GLY A 270 9.98 20.04 15.22
N TYR A 271 10.97 20.81 14.77
CA TYR A 271 11.80 21.69 15.58
C TYR A 271 11.83 23.13 15.03
N PRO A 272 10.69 23.86 15.08
CA PRO A 272 10.64 25.23 14.57
C PRO A 272 11.53 26.18 15.38
N ASP A 273 12.06 27.21 14.72
CA ASP A 273 12.94 28.24 15.34
C ASP A 273 12.22 29.11 16.37
N SER A 274 10.89 29.14 16.35
CA SER A 274 10.07 29.93 17.28
C SER A 274 9.99 29.30 18.67
N ASP A 275 9.98 30.15 19.70
CA ASP A 275 10.01 29.83 21.13
C ASP A 275 9.21 28.55 21.51
N ALA A 276 9.91 27.61 22.14
CA ALA A 276 9.57 26.19 22.35
C ALA A 276 8.41 25.93 23.34
N GLY A 277 7.44 26.84 23.46
CA GLY A 277 6.33 26.79 24.41
C GLY A 277 4.95 26.49 23.82
N LYS A 278 4.78 26.49 22.48
CA LYS A 278 3.53 26.08 21.82
C LYS A 278 3.74 24.75 21.12
N GLY A 279 3.10 23.70 21.62
CA GLY A 279 3.19 22.36 21.03
C GLY A 279 2.95 22.38 19.52
N VAL A 280 3.81 21.69 18.77
CA VAL A 280 3.69 21.54 17.32
C VAL A 280 2.38 20.80 17.03
N LYS A 281 1.46 21.43 16.31
CA LYS A 281 0.20 20.81 15.90
C LYS A 281 0.40 20.06 14.61
N LEU A 282 0.16 18.75 14.61
CA LEU A 282 0.19 17.93 13.39
C LEU A 282 -0.77 18.48 12.33
N VAL A 283 -0.24 18.79 11.15
CA VAL A 283 -1.03 19.24 9.99
C VAL A 283 -1.74 18.04 9.36
N THR A 284 -3.01 18.24 9.00
CA THR A 284 -3.76 17.26 8.21
C THR A 284 -3.68 17.62 6.73
N TRP A 285 -2.82 16.92 5.99
CA TRP A 285 -2.61 17.15 4.55
C TRP A 285 -3.75 16.64 3.66
N GLY A 286 -4.72 15.88 4.19
CA GLY A 286 -5.86 15.43 3.37
C GLY A 286 -5.53 14.33 2.36
N LEU A 287 -4.54 13.48 2.65
CA LEU A 287 -4.13 12.34 1.79
C LEU A 287 -5.31 11.41 1.46
N TYR A 288 -6.13 11.09 2.45
CA TYR A 288 -7.27 10.17 2.29
C TYR A 288 -8.56 10.85 1.82
N LYS A 289 -8.68 12.17 2.02
CA LYS A 289 -9.88 12.95 1.70
C LYS A 289 -9.50 14.39 1.46
N THR A 290 -10.03 14.95 0.36
CA THR A 290 -9.80 16.35 -0.01
C THR A 290 -10.01 17.30 1.16
N ARG A 291 -9.00 18.16 1.40
CA ARG A 291 -9.07 19.29 2.31
C ARG A 291 -8.56 20.54 1.62
N ARG A 292 -9.05 21.70 2.09
CA ARG A 292 -8.59 23.00 1.61
C ARG A 292 -7.12 23.20 2.03
N GLY A 293 -6.25 23.50 1.06
CA GLY A 293 -4.81 23.70 1.30
C GLY A 293 -4.01 22.43 1.58
N GLY A 294 -4.61 21.26 1.35
CA GLY A 294 -3.93 19.97 1.44
C GLY A 294 -3.53 19.43 0.07
N GLU A 295 -3.32 18.11 0.03
CA GLU A 295 -2.98 17.31 -1.14
C GLU A 295 -3.95 17.54 -2.31
N LEU A 296 -3.43 17.44 -3.53
CA LEU A 296 -4.22 17.55 -4.75
C LEU A 296 -4.97 16.25 -5.03
N HIS A 297 -6.28 16.35 -5.26
CA HIS A 297 -7.14 15.22 -5.61
C HIS A 297 -7.74 15.42 -7.00
N GLN A 298 -7.65 14.40 -7.85
CA GLN A 298 -8.29 14.39 -9.18
C GLN A 298 -9.79 14.69 -9.08
N TRP A 299 -10.46 14.09 -8.10
CA TRP A 299 -11.88 14.30 -7.81
C TRP A 299 -12.05 15.29 -6.65
N SER A 300 -11.93 16.59 -6.97
CA SER A 300 -12.18 17.66 -6.02
C SER A 300 -13.64 18.16 -6.07
N PRO A 301 -14.14 18.86 -5.04
CA PRO A 301 -15.48 19.47 -5.08
C PRO A 301 -15.72 20.36 -6.30
N GLN A 302 -14.68 21.07 -6.77
CA GLN A 302 -14.76 21.92 -7.95
C GLN A 302 -14.95 21.10 -9.23
N VAL A 303 -14.18 20.02 -9.40
CA VAL A 303 -14.29 19.11 -10.54
C VAL A 303 -15.65 18.41 -10.55
N VAL A 304 -16.09 17.90 -9.40
CA VAL A 304 -17.40 17.24 -9.25
C VAL A 304 -18.55 18.21 -9.54
N HIS A 305 -18.46 19.45 -9.08
CA HIS A 305 -19.47 20.47 -9.39
C HIS A 305 -19.51 20.76 -10.90
N ALA A 306 -18.36 20.97 -11.55
CA ALA A 306 -18.30 21.27 -12.98
C ALA A 306 -18.88 20.15 -13.85
N ILE A 307 -18.56 18.88 -13.56
CA ILE A 307 -19.10 17.76 -14.34
C ILE A 307 -20.60 17.53 -14.05
N THR A 308 -21.07 17.81 -12.84
CA THR A 308 -22.50 17.69 -12.47
C THR A 308 -23.33 18.79 -13.14
N GLU A 309 -22.79 20.01 -13.20
CA GLU A 309 -23.39 21.14 -13.91
C GLU A 309 -23.55 20.80 -15.41
N LEU A 310 -22.48 20.29 -16.03
CA LEU A 310 -22.51 19.80 -17.42
C LEU A 310 -23.58 18.73 -17.63
N ALA A 311 -23.63 17.70 -16.76
CA ALA A 311 -24.55 16.58 -16.92
C ALA A 311 -26.04 16.93 -16.75
N ARG A 312 -26.35 18.08 -16.12
CA ARG A 312 -27.73 18.54 -15.87
C ARG A 312 -28.23 19.55 -16.89
N ASN A 313 -27.36 20.06 -17.76
CA ASN A 313 -27.71 21.10 -18.71
C ASN A 313 -28.08 20.47 -20.07
N GLU A 314 -29.22 20.89 -20.60
CA GLU A 314 -29.79 20.37 -21.86
C GLU A 314 -29.40 21.22 -23.09
N ASP A 315 -28.84 22.42 -22.89
CA ASP A 315 -28.42 23.31 -23.95
C ASP A 315 -27.00 22.97 -24.46
N GLU A 316 -26.91 22.60 -25.74
CA GLU A 316 -25.67 22.13 -26.36
C GLU A 316 -24.58 23.22 -26.40
N ALA A 317 -24.96 24.48 -26.64
CA ALA A 317 -24.01 25.59 -26.71
C ALA A 317 -23.37 25.84 -25.33
N THR A 318 -24.19 25.86 -24.27
CA THR A 318 -23.73 25.99 -22.89
C THR A 318 -22.90 24.79 -22.46
N ASN A 319 -23.29 23.57 -22.85
CA ASN A 319 -22.53 22.35 -22.55
C ASN A 319 -21.11 22.38 -23.10
N ARG A 320 -20.89 22.99 -24.27
CA ARG A 320 -19.54 23.14 -24.83
C ARG A 320 -18.65 24.02 -23.96
N GLU A 321 -19.20 25.10 -23.39
CA GLU A 321 -18.47 25.98 -22.47
C GLU A 321 -18.21 25.29 -21.13
N LEU A 322 -19.22 24.65 -20.55
CA LEU A 322 -19.11 23.88 -19.30
C LEU A 322 -18.08 22.76 -19.41
N TYR A 323 -18.05 22.04 -20.55
CA TYR A 323 -17.04 21.01 -20.79
C TYR A 323 -15.63 21.59 -20.89
N ARG A 324 -15.43 22.74 -21.55
CA ARG A 324 -14.12 23.40 -21.59
C ARG A 324 -13.64 23.81 -20.18
N LYS A 325 -14.54 24.31 -19.34
CA LYS A 325 -14.25 24.63 -17.94
C LYS A 325 -13.83 23.37 -17.17
N TYR A 326 -14.57 22.28 -17.31
CA TYR A 326 -14.22 20.98 -16.70
C TYR A 326 -12.87 20.47 -17.21
N ALA A 327 -12.64 20.44 -18.53
CA ALA A 327 -11.40 19.98 -19.12
C ALA A 327 -10.20 20.82 -18.67
N GLY A 328 -10.35 22.15 -18.61
CA GLY A 328 -9.30 23.04 -18.10
C GLY A 328 -8.91 22.76 -16.64
N LEU A 329 -9.88 22.40 -15.78
CA LEU A 329 -9.58 21.97 -14.41
C LEU A 329 -8.78 20.66 -14.36
N MET A 330 -9.10 19.72 -15.25
CA MET A 330 -8.41 18.42 -15.33
C MET A 330 -7.00 18.56 -15.92
N ASP A 331 -6.85 19.34 -16.99
CA ASP A 331 -5.60 19.54 -17.72
C ASP A 331 -4.56 20.34 -16.91
N ALA A 332 -5.03 21.19 -15.99
CA ALA A 332 -4.17 21.92 -15.07
C ALA A 332 -3.51 21.02 -14.01
N MET A 333 -4.03 19.81 -13.77
CA MET A 333 -3.49 18.91 -12.75
C MET A 333 -2.28 18.12 -13.27
N LYS A 334 -1.20 18.07 -12.49
CA LYS A 334 0.02 17.30 -12.79
C LYS A 334 0.24 16.17 -11.78
N ILE A 335 -0.72 15.23 -11.73
CA ILE A 335 -0.80 14.18 -10.68
C ILE A 335 -0.54 12.73 -11.16
N ALA A 336 -0.18 12.50 -12.42
CA ALA A 336 -0.04 11.16 -13.00
C ALA A 336 1.02 11.14 -14.12
N PRO A 337 1.69 10.01 -14.39
CA PRO A 337 2.76 9.94 -15.39
C PRO A 337 2.37 10.44 -16.79
N ARG A 338 1.11 10.21 -17.21
CA ARG A 338 0.60 10.71 -18.49
C ARG A 338 0.67 12.24 -18.64
N HIS A 339 0.73 12.99 -17.55
CA HIS A 339 0.80 14.45 -17.57
C HIS A 339 2.22 14.99 -17.88
N LEU A 340 3.21 14.10 -17.91
CA LEU A 340 4.59 14.36 -18.35
C LEU A 340 4.76 14.15 -19.87
N LEU A 341 3.72 13.65 -20.55
CA LEU A 341 3.74 13.38 -21.98
C LEU A 341 3.09 14.52 -22.76
N GLU A 342 3.60 14.77 -23.97
CA GLU A 342 3.00 15.68 -24.94
C GLU A 342 2.79 14.99 -26.30
N PHE A 343 1.76 15.41 -27.04
CA PHE A 343 1.55 14.96 -28.41
C PHE A 343 2.50 15.68 -29.38
N ARG A 344 3.47 14.95 -29.92
CA ARG A 344 4.30 15.44 -31.02
C ARG A 344 3.49 15.55 -32.31
N ARG A 345 3.35 16.77 -32.83
CA ARG A 345 2.61 17.04 -34.08
C ARG A 345 3.49 16.76 -35.29
N LEU A 346 3.22 15.67 -36.00
CA LEU A 346 3.99 15.23 -37.18
C LEU A 346 3.29 15.51 -38.52
N ARG A 347 2.02 15.91 -38.50
CA ARG A 347 1.19 16.15 -39.69
C ARG A 347 0.38 17.45 -39.54
N PRO A 348 0.00 18.10 -40.64
CA PRO A 348 -0.94 19.21 -40.59
C PRO A 348 -2.28 18.79 -39.95
N PRO A 349 -2.98 19.71 -39.26
CA PRO A 349 -4.32 19.44 -38.75
C PRO A 349 -5.28 19.16 -39.92
N VAL A 350 -6.27 18.30 -39.66
CA VAL A 350 -7.35 18.00 -40.61
C VAL A 350 -8.66 18.64 -40.13
N PRO A 351 -9.60 18.96 -41.04
CA PRO A 351 -10.96 19.33 -40.67
C PRO A 351 -11.63 18.24 -39.80
N VAL A 352 -12.44 18.64 -38.82
CA VAL A 352 -13.10 17.70 -37.87
C VAL A 352 -14.05 16.74 -38.59
N GLU A 353 -14.59 17.15 -39.73
CA GLU A 353 -15.47 16.37 -40.59
C GLU A 353 -14.76 15.17 -41.22
N GLN A 354 -13.42 15.17 -41.25
CA GLN A 354 -12.61 14.04 -41.69
C GLN A 354 -12.26 13.07 -40.55
N VAL A 355 -12.52 13.45 -39.30
CA VAL A 355 -12.34 12.59 -38.13
C VAL A 355 -13.46 11.55 -38.09
N GLU A 356 -13.19 10.38 -37.52
CA GLU A 356 -14.22 9.36 -37.37
C GLU A 356 -15.47 9.89 -36.61
N PRO A 357 -16.69 9.52 -37.03
CA PRO A 357 -17.92 9.95 -36.37
C PRO A 357 -18.01 9.56 -34.89
N VAL A 358 -18.69 10.39 -34.10
CA VAL A 358 -18.87 10.18 -32.65
C VAL A 358 -19.52 8.84 -32.33
N ASP A 359 -20.50 8.39 -33.12
CA ASP A 359 -21.17 7.09 -32.91
C ASP A 359 -20.20 5.90 -33.04
N ARG A 360 -19.09 6.04 -33.78
CA ARG A 360 -18.04 5.01 -33.84
C ARG A 360 -17.07 5.08 -32.68
N ILE A 361 -16.77 6.28 -32.19
CA ILE A 361 -15.92 6.49 -31.02
C ILE A 361 -16.60 5.93 -29.77
N LEU A 362 -17.89 6.24 -29.57
CA LEU A 362 -18.66 5.83 -28.40
C LEU A 362 -18.77 4.30 -28.23
N ARG A 363 -18.73 3.54 -29.33
CA ARG A 363 -18.70 2.06 -29.29
C ARG A 363 -17.47 1.50 -28.60
N ARG A 364 -16.39 2.28 -28.50
CA ARG A 364 -15.16 1.88 -27.80
C ARG A 364 -15.22 2.16 -26.30
N PHE A 365 -16.26 2.86 -25.84
CA PHE A 365 -16.42 3.18 -24.42
C PHE A 365 -17.19 2.06 -23.74
N SER A 366 -16.72 1.70 -22.55
CA SER A 366 -17.43 0.85 -21.61
C SER A 366 -17.52 1.53 -20.27
N THR A 367 -18.64 1.36 -19.56
CA THR A 367 -18.66 1.70 -18.14
C THR A 367 -17.81 0.69 -17.34
N ALA A 368 -17.25 1.15 -16.23
CA ALA A 368 -16.51 0.28 -15.32
C ALA A 368 -17.43 -0.79 -14.71
N ALA A 369 -16.85 -1.94 -14.37
CA ALA A 369 -17.54 -3.02 -13.67
C ALA A 369 -17.86 -2.62 -12.23
N MET A 370 -19.11 -2.28 -11.95
CA MET A 370 -19.57 -1.85 -10.62
C MET A 370 -20.78 -2.69 -10.23
N SER A 371 -20.66 -3.46 -9.15
CA SER A 371 -21.69 -4.45 -8.82
C SER A 371 -23.00 -3.83 -8.32
N LEU A 372 -24.11 -4.46 -8.68
CA LEU A 372 -25.38 -4.26 -8.00
C LEU A 372 -25.23 -4.65 -6.52
N GLY A 373 -25.51 -3.71 -5.62
CA GLY A 373 -25.20 -3.78 -4.19
C GLY A 373 -24.07 -2.83 -3.77
N ALA A 374 -23.04 -2.66 -4.61
CA ALA A 374 -22.13 -1.52 -4.45
C ALA A 374 -22.86 -0.22 -4.86
N LEU A 375 -23.47 -0.25 -6.05
CA LEU A 375 -24.42 0.76 -6.53
C LEU A 375 -25.87 0.38 -6.18
N SER A 376 -26.77 1.36 -6.24
CA SER A 376 -28.21 1.11 -6.24
C SER A 376 -28.66 0.49 -7.57
N ALA A 377 -29.86 -0.10 -7.59
CA ALA A 377 -30.44 -0.66 -8.81
C ALA A 377 -30.66 0.41 -9.88
N GLU A 378 -31.14 1.58 -9.48
CA GLU A 378 -31.41 2.72 -10.35
C GLU A 378 -30.12 3.22 -11.02
N ALA A 379 -29.04 3.38 -10.25
CA ALA A 379 -27.75 3.80 -10.79
C ALA A 379 -27.20 2.76 -11.77
N HIS A 380 -27.28 1.47 -11.42
CA HIS A 380 -26.77 0.38 -12.25
C HIS A 380 -27.56 0.26 -13.57
N GLU A 381 -28.88 0.32 -13.52
CA GLU A 381 -29.75 0.24 -14.70
C GLU A 381 -29.60 1.48 -15.59
N THR A 382 -29.46 2.67 -15.00
CA THR A 382 -29.23 3.92 -15.75
C THR A 382 -27.98 3.82 -16.62
N LEU A 383 -26.87 3.28 -16.07
CA LEU A 383 -25.64 3.08 -16.83
C LEU A 383 -25.83 2.09 -17.98
N ALA A 384 -26.54 0.99 -17.74
CA ALA A 384 -26.81 -0.01 -18.77
C ALA A 384 -27.64 0.55 -19.91
N ILE A 385 -28.74 1.23 -19.60
CA ILE A 385 -29.62 1.89 -20.58
C ILE A 385 -28.81 2.91 -21.40
N ALA A 386 -28.04 3.77 -20.73
CA ALA A 386 -27.25 4.80 -21.41
C ALA A 386 -26.27 4.18 -22.42
N MET A 387 -25.49 3.17 -22.02
CA MET A 387 -24.51 2.56 -22.91
C MET A 387 -25.16 1.79 -24.06
N ASN A 388 -26.28 1.11 -23.82
CA ASN A 388 -27.02 0.41 -24.86
C ASN A 388 -27.58 1.38 -25.92
N ARG A 389 -28.08 2.55 -25.51
CA ARG A 389 -28.52 3.62 -26.42
C ARG A 389 -27.37 4.23 -27.22
N LEU A 390 -26.21 4.41 -26.59
CA LEU A 390 -25.01 4.97 -27.23
C LEU A 390 -24.26 3.95 -28.10
N GLY A 391 -24.67 2.68 -28.09
CA GLY A 391 -24.00 1.59 -28.81
C GLY A 391 -22.68 1.13 -28.19
N GLY A 392 -22.32 1.63 -27.00
CA GLY A 392 -21.19 1.13 -26.23
C GLY A 392 -21.59 -0.05 -25.35
N MET A 393 -20.80 -0.31 -24.30
CA MET A 393 -21.03 -1.44 -23.41
C MET A 393 -21.11 -1.03 -21.94
N SER A 394 -21.89 -1.77 -21.16
CA SER A 394 -21.86 -1.69 -19.70
C SER A 394 -21.56 -3.05 -19.11
N ASN A 395 -21.00 -3.05 -17.91
CA ASN A 395 -20.56 -4.24 -17.21
C ASN A 395 -21.33 -4.44 -15.90
N SER A 396 -21.85 -5.65 -15.69
CA SER A 396 -22.67 -6.03 -14.53
C SER A 396 -21.94 -5.98 -13.18
N GLY A 397 -20.61 -6.01 -13.21
CA GLY A 397 -19.79 -6.23 -12.02
C GLY A 397 -20.02 -7.61 -11.37
N GLU A 398 -19.42 -7.79 -10.20
CA GLU A 398 -19.34 -9.08 -9.48
C GLU A 398 -20.62 -9.51 -8.75
N GLY A 399 -21.74 -8.79 -8.94
CA GLY A 399 -22.92 -8.90 -8.10
C GLY A 399 -24.06 -9.75 -8.65
N GLY A 400 -23.91 -10.29 -9.87
CA GLY A 400 -25.00 -10.84 -10.65
C GLY A 400 -25.86 -9.74 -11.29
N GLU A 401 -26.86 -10.16 -12.08
CA GLU A 401 -27.84 -9.25 -12.67
C GLU A 401 -29.24 -9.88 -12.65
N ALA A 402 -30.27 -9.07 -12.39
CA ALA A 402 -31.65 -9.55 -12.30
C ALA A 402 -32.17 -10.07 -13.65
N LYS A 403 -32.87 -11.21 -13.63
CA LYS A 403 -33.30 -11.93 -14.84
C LYS A 403 -34.24 -11.13 -15.74
N ASP A 404 -35.09 -10.31 -15.15
CA ASP A 404 -36.03 -9.44 -15.88
C ASP A 404 -35.33 -8.34 -16.69
N ARG A 405 -34.03 -8.11 -16.47
CA ARG A 405 -33.22 -7.21 -17.28
C ARG A 405 -32.67 -7.89 -18.53
N TYR A 406 -32.53 -9.22 -18.55
CA TYR A 406 -31.88 -9.93 -19.65
C TYR A 406 -32.61 -9.68 -20.97
N PHE A 407 -31.84 -9.51 -22.05
CA PHE A 407 -32.36 -9.24 -23.39
C PHE A 407 -33.25 -7.97 -23.49
N THR A 408 -33.17 -7.07 -22.52
CA THR A 408 -33.80 -5.75 -22.56
C THR A 408 -32.75 -4.65 -22.68
N GLU A 409 -33.18 -3.41 -22.93
CA GLU A 409 -32.30 -2.22 -22.91
C GLU A 409 -31.62 -2.00 -21.54
N ARG A 410 -32.12 -2.64 -20.47
CA ARG A 410 -31.55 -2.57 -19.11
C ARG A 410 -30.43 -3.59 -18.89
N ALA A 411 -30.18 -4.51 -19.82
CA ALA A 411 -29.15 -5.53 -19.67
C ALA A 411 -27.74 -4.95 -19.78
N SER A 412 -26.83 -5.39 -18.91
CA SER A 412 -25.40 -5.15 -19.16
C SER A 412 -24.84 -6.10 -20.21
N LYS A 413 -24.18 -5.58 -21.24
CA LYS A 413 -23.64 -6.42 -22.33
C LYS A 413 -22.45 -7.26 -21.89
N ILE A 414 -21.64 -6.72 -20.97
CA ILE A 414 -20.52 -7.44 -20.36
C ILE A 414 -21.01 -8.05 -19.05
N LYS A 415 -20.86 -9.37 -18.90
CA LYS A 415 -21.14 -10.09 -17.66
C LYS A 415 -19.85 -10.51 -17.00
N GLN A 416 -19.68 -10.11 -15.76
CA GLN A 416 -18.48 -10.43 -15.00
C GLN A 416 -18.60 -11.78 -14.29
N VAL A 417 -17.52 -12.56 -14.30
CA VAL A 417 -17.32 -13.78 -13.51
C VAL A 417 -16.16 -13.50 -12.56
N ALA A 418 -16.44 -13.39 -11.26
CA ALA A 418 -15.48 -13.10 -10.21
C ALA A 418 -15.41 -14.25 -9.20
N SER A 419 -14.42 -14.25 -8.30
CA SER A 419 -14.13 -15.33 -7.35
C SER A 419 -15.33 -15.85 -6.55
N GLY A 420 -16.22 -14.97 -6.09
CA GLY A 420 -17.42 -15.35 -5.33
C GLY A 420 -18.53 -16.01 -6.16
N ARG A 421 -18.44 -15.99 -7.50
CA ARG A 421 -19.44 -16.50 -8.46
C ARG A 421 -20.89 -16.05 -8.19
N PHE A 422 -21.07 -14.90 -7.54
CA PHE A 422 -22.40 -14.41 -7.18
C PHE A 422 -23.26 -14.16 -8.42
N GLY A 423 -24.44 -14.77 -8.45
CA GLY A 423 -25.41 -14.62 -9.54
C GLY A 423 -24.97 -15.22 -10.87
N VAL A 424 -23.86 -15.97 -10.90
CA VAL A 424 -23.39 -16.65 -12.12
C VAL A 424 -24.23 -17.90 -12.35
N THR A 425 -25.10 -17.84 -13.36
CA THR A 425 -25.99 -18.94 -13.76
C THR A 425 -25.87 -19.16 -15.28
N PRO A 426 -26.31 -20.32 -15.81
CA PRO A 426 -26.30 -20.54 -17.27
C PRO A 426 -27.02 -19.43 -18.03
N GLU A 427 -28.19 -19.01 -17.56
CA GLU A 427 -28.98 -17.95 -18.17
C GLU A 427 -28.27 -16.57 -18.13
N TYR A 428 -27.63 -16.25 -17.00
CA TYR A 428 -26.80 -15.04 -16.87
C TYR A 428 -25.66 -15.03 -17.90
N LEU A 429 -24.93 -16.14 -18.03
CA LEU A 429 -23.81 -16.27 -18.98
C LEU A 429 -24.31 -16.17 -20.43
N MET A 430 -25.43 -16.81 -20.75
CA MET A 430 -26.02 -16.77 -22.10
C MET A 430 -26.63 -15.40 -22.46
N SER A 431 -26.86 -14.52 -21.48
CA SER A 431 -27.34 -13.15 -21.70
C SER A 431 -26.23 -12.15 -22.06
N ALA A 432 -24.97 -12.57 -22.04
CA ALA A 432 -23.80 -11.72 -22.29
C ALA A 432 -23.47 -11.60 -23.78
N GLU A 433 -23.02 -10.42 -24.20
CA GLU A 433 -22.23 -10.26 -25.44
C GLU A 433 -20.74 -10.52 -25.17
N GLU A 434 -20.26 -10.21 -23.96
CA GLU A 434 -18.89 -10.46 -23.51
C GLU A 434 -18.86 -11.02 -22.08
N LEU A 435 -18.03 -12.03 -21.85
CA LEU A 435 -17.75 -12.56 -20.51
C LEU A 435 -16.40 -12.02 -20.02
N GLN A 436 -16.40 -11.36 -18.86
CA GLN A 436 -15.19 -10.85 -18.23
C GLN A 436 -14.81 -11.70 -17.03
N ILE A 437 -13.70 -12.42 -17.12
CA ILE A 437 -13.07 -13.07 -15.96
C ILE A 437 -12.32 -12.01 -15.16
N LYS A 438 -12.80 -11.70 -13.95
CA LYS A 438 -12.21 -10.67 -13.09
C LYS A 438 -11.14 -11.28 -12.19
N MET A 439 -9.89 -11.23 -12.63
CA MET A 439 -8.76 -11.65 -11.80
C MET A 439 -8.49 -10.69 -10.63
N ALA A 440 -8.56 -9.38 -10.87
CA ALA A 440 -8.18 -8.35 -9.90
C ALA A 440 -8.85 -7.00 -10.19
N GLN A 441 -8.72 -6.04 -9.28
CA GLN A 441 -9.08 -4.64 -9.51
C GLN A 441 -8.04 -3.68 -8.90
N GLY A 442 -7.78 -2.54 -9.57
CA GLY A 442 -6.71 -1.62 -9.16
C GLY A 442 -6.80 -1.07 -7.73
N SER A 443 -8.00 -0.94 -7.17
CA SER A 443 -8.16 -0.45 -5.79
C SER A 443 -7.77 -1.49 -4.72
N LYS A 444 -7.67 -2.78 -5.09
CA LYS A 444 -7.33 -3.90 -4.20
C LYS A 444 -6.96 -5.16 -5.01
N PRO A 445 -5.78 -5.18 -5.66
CA PRO A 445 -5.47 -6.18 -6.69
C PRO A 445 -5.34 -7.61 -6.17
N GLY A 446 -4.82 -7.81 -4.95
CA GLY A 446 -4.64 -9.15 -4.37
C GLY A 446 -5.76 -9.60 -3.43
N GLU A 447 -6.98 -9.07 -3.58
CA GLU A 447 -8.08 -9.33 -2.66
C GLU A 447 -9.42 -9.51 -3.38
N GLY A 448 -10.37 -10.16 -2.70
CA GLY A 448 -11.72 -10.36 -3.20
C GLY A 448 -12.64 -9.13 -3.08
N GLY A 449 -13.77 -9.21 -3.77
CA GLY A 449 -14.92 -8.32 -3.63
C GLY A 449 -15.43 -8.23 -2.19
N GLN A 450 -15.95 -7.07 -1.77
CA GLN A 450 -16.45 -6.86 -0.41
C GLN A 450 -17.77 -6.09 -0.47
N LEU A 451 -18.80 -6.64 0.18
CA LEU A 451 -20.09 -5.98 0.37
C LEU A 451 -20.49 -6.06 1.85
N PRO A 452 -20.61 -4.91 2.55
CA PRO A 452 -21.04 -4.88 3.94
C PRO A 452 -22.43 -5.52 4.13
N GLY A 453 -22.63 -6.24 5.23
CA GLY A 453 -23.86 -7.02 5.47
C GLY A 453 -25.14 -6.18 5.42
N HIS A 454 -25.11 -4.95 5.93
CA HIS A 454 -26.28 -4.05 5.88
C HIS A 454 -26.67 -3.61 4.45
N LYS A 455 -25.80 -3.79 3.45
CA LYS A 455 -26.11 -3.59 2.02
C LYS A 455 -26.60 -4.86 1.33
N VAL A 456 -26.53 -6.01 2.01
CA VAL A 456 -27.06 -7.29 1.51
C VAL A 456 -28.54 -7.35 1.85
N THR A 457 -29.32 -6.56 1.11
CA THR A 457 -30.78 -6.54 1.21
C THR A 457 -31.38 -7.88 0.77
N ALA A 458 -32.67 -8.11 1.03
CA ALA A 458 -33.36 -9.32 0.57
C ALA A 458 -33.24 -9.51 -0.96
N GLN A 459 -33.35 -8.43 -1.73
CA GLN A 459 -33.20 -8.47 -3.19
C GLN A 459 -31.77 -8.88 -3.60
N ILE A 460 -30.75 -8.29 -2.97
CA ILE A 460 -29.35 -8.65 -3.24
C ILE A 460 -29.07 -10.10 -2.85
N ALA A 461 -29.60 -10.54 -1.72
CA ALA A 461 -29.45 -11.91 -1.24
C ALA A 461 -30.05 -12.94 -2.22
N VAL A 462 -31.26 -12.66 -2.75
CA VAL A 462 -31.88 -13.51 -3.79
C VAL A 462 -31.01 -13.54 -5.05
N LEU A 463 -30.53 -12.38 -5.51
CA LEU A 463 -29.71 -12.29 -6.71
C LEU A 463 -28.40 -13.07 -6.60
N ARG A 464 -27.79 -13.03 -5.40
CA ARG A 464 -26.48 -13.63 -5.14
C ARG A 464 -26.56 -15.04 -4.55
N TYR A 465 -27.75 -15.58 -4.35
CA TYR A 465 -27.98 -16.84 -3.63
C TYR A 465 -27.33 -16.85 -2.24
N SER A 466 -27.42 -15.73 -1.53
CA SER A 466 -26.79 -15.52 -0.22
C SER A 466 -27.82 -15.26 0.87
N THR A 467 -27.35 -15.05 2.11
CA THR A 467 -28.21 -14.74 3.26
C THR A 467 -28.36 -13.22 3.43
N PRO A 468 -29.59 -12.69 3.60
CA PRO A 468 -29.80 -11.27 3.90
C PRO A 468 -29.05 -10.82 5.16
N GLY A 469 -28.49 -9.61 5.14
CA GLY A 469 -27.78 -9.02 6.29
C GLY A 469 -26.37 -9.57 6.55
N VAL A 470 -25.96 -10.65 5.88
CA VAL A 470 -24.64 -11.27 6.06
C VAL A 470 -23.63 -10.64 5.11
N ALA A 471 -22.48 -10.21 5.63
CA ALA A 471 -21.43 -9.59 4.82
C ALA A 471 -20.88 -10.59 3.78
N LEU A 472 -20.67 -10.12 2.55
CA LEU A 472 -20.08 -10.92 1.47
C LEU A 472 -18.65 -10.46 1.21
N ILE A 473 -17.71 -11.26 1.71
CA ILE A 473 -16.28 -11.13 1.39
C ILE A 473 -15.96 -12.26 0.43
N SER A 474 -15.71 -11.95 -0.84
CA SER A 474 -15.36 -12.99 -1.81
C SER A 474 -13.98 -13.55 -1.49
N PRO A 475 -13.69 -14.82 -1.82
CA PRO A 475 -12.31 -15.32 -1.78
C PRO A 475 -11.39 -14.42 -2.61
N PRO A 476 -10.13 -14.20 -2.21
CA PRO A 476 -9.16 -13.54 -3.07
C PRO A 476 -8.92 -14.27 -4.40
N PRO A 477 -8.72 -15.61 -4.42
CA PRO A 477 -8.52 -16.32 -5.68
C PRO A 477 -9.83 -16.77 -6.31
N HIS A 478 -9.76 -17.06 -7.61
CA HIS A 478 -10.68 -17.98 -8.23
C HIS A 478 -10.25 -19.41 -7.85
N HIS A 479 -11.11 -20.16 -7.14
CA HIS A 479 -10.75 -21.52 -6.68
C HIS A 479 -10.67 -22.57 -7.81
N ASP A 480 -11.02 -22.16 -9.03
CA ASP A 480 -10.88 -22.88 -10.28
C ASP A 480 -9.77 -22.31 -11.17
N ILE A 481 -8.95 -21.34 -10.70
CA ILE A 481 -7.83 -20.76 -11.45
C ILE A 481 -6.61 -20.62 -10.53
N TYR A 482 -5.76 -21.64 -10.48
CA TYR A 482 -4.52 -21.65 -9.69
C TYR A 482 -3.24 -21.53 -10.52
N SER A 483 -3.35 -21.71 -11.82
CA SER A 483 -2.25 -21.68 -12.76
C SER A 483 -2.67 -20.98 -14.05
N ILE A 484 -1.85 -21.02 -15.10
CA ILE A 484 -2.22 -20.42 -16.40
C ILE A 484 -3.07 -21.39 -17.23
N GLU A 485 -2.88 -22.70 -17.03
CA GLU A 485 -3.64 -23.77 -17.68
C GLU A 485 -5.05 -23.93 -17.10
N ASP A 486 -5.28 -23.49 -15.86
CA ASP A 486 -6.62 -23.42 -15.27
C ASP A 486 -7.46 -22.23 -15.79
N LEU A 487 -6.80 -21.17 -16.29
CA LEU A 487 -7.45 -19.99 -16.86
C LEU A 487 -7.95 -20.29 -18.28
#